data_AF-A0A4Q1RUD6-F1
#
_entry.id   AF-A0A4Q1RUD6-F1
#
_cell.length_a   1.000
_cell.length_b   1.000
_cell.length_c   1.000
_cell.angle_alpha   90.00
_cell.angle_beta   90.00
_cell.angle_gamma   90.00
#
_symmetry.space_group_name_H-M   'P 1'
#
loop_
_entity.id
_entity.type
_entity.pdbx_description
1 polymer ?
#
loop_
_entity_poly.entity_id
_entity_poly.type
_entity_poly.pdbx_seq_one_letter_code
_entity_poly.pdbx_strand_id
1 'polypeptide(L)'
;MEQIVEHNPRFWSESSFADLYMPFDALFFFGDNGGGDQFACVQTPRRADVFVWEHEDDSRRWVARDLHDYLGRALADGGDDWYR
;
A
#
# COMPACT_ATOMS: atom_id res chain seq x y z
N MET A 1 -1.39 -1.86 15.18
CA MET A 1 -2.35 -0.75 14.94
C MET A 1 -1.67 0.61 15.14
N GLU A 2 -0.83 0.77 16.17
CA GLU A 2 -0.05 2.00 16.40
C GLU A 2 0.86 2.39 15.22
N GLN A 3 1.54 1.44 14.58
CA GLN A 3 2.40 1.72 13.42
C GLN A 3 1.64 2.31 12.21
N ILE A 4 0.42 1.83 11.93
CA ILE A 4 -0.41 2.34 10.83
C ILE A 4 -0.83 3.80 11.10
N VAL A 5 -1.16 4.09 12.36
CA VAL A 5 -1.57 5.45 12.80
C VAL A 5 -0.39 6.42 12.76
N GLU A 6 0.84 5.94 12.99
CA GLU A 6 2.05 6.77 12.96
C GLU A 6 2.58 6.98 11.53
N HIS A 7 2.50 5.96 10.66
CA HIS A 7 3.11 6.02 9.33
C HIS A 7 2.26 6.78 8.30
N ASN A 8 0.94 6.58 8.26
CA ASN A 8 0.09 7.27 7.28
C ASN A 8 0.21 8.80 7.33
N PRO A 9 0.23 9.45 8.51
CA PRO A 9 0.48 10.90 8.59
C PRO A 9 1.84 11.33 8.05
N ARG A 10 2.90 10.53 8.19
CA ARG A 10 4.24 10.86 7.64
C ARG A 10 4.21 10.86 6.12
N PHE A 11 3.66 9.80 5.52
CA PHE A 11 3.47 9.74 4.07
C PHE A 11 2.65 10.92 3.51
N TRP A 12 1.68 11.43 4.28
CA TRP A 12 0.84 12.54 3.85
C TRP A 12 1.40 13.94 4.12
N SER A 13 2.31 14.11 5.08
CA SER A 13 2.73 15.44 5.56
C SER A 13 4.21 15.76 5.38
N GLU A 14 5.04 14.76 5.06
CA GLU A 14 6.47 14.96 4.90
C GLU A 14 6.75 15.47 3.48
N SER A 15 7.12 16.75 3.38
CA SER A 15 7.31 17.44 2.10
C SER A 15 8.40 16.83 1.22
N SER A 16 9.38 16.13 1.82
CA SER A 16 10.41 15.39 1.08
C SER A 16 9.84 14.28 0.20
N PHE A 17 8.70 13.68 0.58
CA PHE A 17 8.04 12.68 -0.26
C PHE A 17 7.31 13.30 -1.44
N ALA A 18 6.79 14.52 -1.30
CA ALA A 18 6.07 15.20 -2.38
C ALA A 18 6.97 15.56 -3.59
N ASP A 19 8.28 15.70 -3.36
CA ASP A 19 9.26 15.94 -4.43
C ASP A 19 9.72 14.65 -5.13
N LEU A 20 9.52 13.48 -4.49
CA LEU A 20 10.02 12.18 -4.94
C LEU A 20 8.93 11.28 -5.50
N TYR A 21 7.70 11.39 -4.99
CA TYR A 21 6.60 10.46 -5.24
C TYR A 21 5.31 11.18 -5.62
N MET A 22 4.46 10.46 -6.34
CA MET A 22 3.07 10.85 -6.55
C MET A 22 2.35 11.01 -5.20
N PRO A 23 1.32 11.85 -5.12
CA PRO A 23 0.56 12.05 -3.88
C PRO A 23 -0.01 10.75 -3.29
N PHE A 24 0.02 10.63 -1.96
CA PHE A 24 -0.50 9.50 -1.19
C PHE A 24 -1.85 9.78 -0.50
N ASP A 25 -2.39 10.99 -0.64
CA ASP A 25 -3.61 11.47 0.00
C ASP A 25 -4.87 10.66 -0.34
N ALA A 26 -4.87 9.96 -1.48
CA ALA A 26 -5.93 9.04 -1.87
C ALA A 26 -5.77 7.61 -1.29
N LEU A 27 -4.63 7.28 -0.69
CA LEU A 27 -4.24 5.93 -0.30
C LEU A 27 -4.21 5.79 1.22
N PHE A 28 -4.66 4.64 1.72
CA PHE A 28 -4.52 4.24 3.12
C PHE A 28 -3.65 2.98 3.19
N PHE A 29 -2.42 3.13 3.68
CA PHE A 29 -1.50 2.01 3.85
C PHE A 29 -1.88 1.19 5.07
N PHE A 30 -1.81 -0.14 4.93
CA PHE A 30 -2.23 -1.07 5.97
C PHE A 30 -1.25 -2.22 6.22
N GLY A 31 -0.22 -2.38 5.40
CA GLY A 31 0.83 -3.39 5.60
C GLY A 31 1.98 -3.21 4.60
N ASP A 32 3.08 -3.90 4.86
CA ASP A 32 4.29 -3.92 4.04
C ASP A 32 4.76 -5.36 3.78
N ASN A 33 5.68 -5.51 2.83
CA ASN A 33 6.32 -6.79 2.51
C ASN A 33 7.67 -7.02 3.24
N GLY A 34 8.05 -6.15 4.18
CA GLY A 34 9.37 -6.16 4.84
C GLY A 34 10.53 -5.62 3.99
N GLY A 35 10.32 -5.39 2.69
CA GLY A 35 11.30 -4.85 1.74
C GLY A 35 11.12 -3.36 1.44
N GLY A 36 10.10 -2.72 2.01
CA GLY A 36 9.80 -1.30 1.82
C GLY A 36 8.58 -1.03 0.94
N ASP A 37 8.07 -2.04 0.23
CA ASP A 37 6.83 -1.92 -0.53
C ASP A 37 5.64 -1.92 0.42
N GLN A 38 4.66 -1.08 0.12
CA GLN A 38 3.51 -0.87 0.99
C GLN A 38 2.20 -1.22 0.28
N PHE A 39 1.32 -1.92 0.98
CA PHE A 39 -0.03 -2.23 0.53
C PHE A 39 -1.02 -1.17 0.99
N ALA A 40 -1.87 -0.72 0.07
CA ALA A 40 -2.84 0.33 0.31
C ALA A 40 -4.22 0.04 -0.29
N CYS A 41 -5.26 0.57 0.36
CA CYS A 41 -6.58 0.69 -0.24
C CYS A 41 -6.88 2.16 -0.62
N VAL A 42 -7.78 2.35 -1.59
CA VAL A 42 -8.15 3.70 -2.05
C VAL A 42 -9.27 4.28 -1.19
N GLN A 43 -9.03 5.44 -0.60
CA GLN A 43 -10.01 6.16 0.21
C GLN A 43 -10.72 7.28 -0.55
N THR A 44 -10.09 7.83 -1.61
CA THR A 44 -10.61 8.99 -2.34
C THR A 44 -10.49 8.79 -3.86
N PRO A 45 -11.58 8.45 -4.58
CA PRO A 45 -12.86 7.98 -4.04
C PRO A 45 -12.70 6.61 -3.37
N ARG A 46 -13.55 6.30 -2.40
CA ARG A 46 -13.49 5.03 -1.68
C ARG A 46 -13.71 3.85 -2.62
N ARG A 47 -12.72 2.97 -2.72
CA ARG A 47 -12.77 1.73 -3.49
C ARG A 47 -12.19 0.59 -2.66
N ALA A 48 -12.67 -0.62 -2.91
CA ALA A 48 -12.19 -1.80 -2.20
C ALA A 48 -10.81 -2.27 -2.71
N ASP A 49 -10.42 -1.85 -3.91
CA ASP A 49 -9.19 -2.24 -4.58
C ASP A 49 -7.96 -2.06 -3.69
N VAL A 50 -7.09 -3.08 -3.72
CA VAL A 50 -5.81 -3.10 -3.04
C VAL A 50 -4.70 -2.94 -4.06
N PHE A 51 -3.79 -2.02 -3.75
CA PHE A 51 -2.58 -1.75 -4.51
C PHE A 51 -1.35 -2.07 -3.68
N VAL A 52 -0.27 -2.43 -4.36
CA VAL A 52 1.10 -2.32 -3.82
C VAL A 52 1.74 -1.07 -4.41
N TRP A 53 2.40 -0.29 -3.56
CA TRP A 53 3.31 0.78 -3.95
C TRP A 53 4.74 0.26 -3.84
N GLU A 54 5.48 0.29 -4.96
CA GLU A 54 6.91 -0.01 -4.96
C GLU A 54 7.69 1.28 -4.75
N HIS A 55 8.45 1.30 -3.66
CA HIS A 55 9.09 2.52 -3.17
C HIS A 55 10.31 2.93 -4.00
N GLU A 56 10.89 2.02 -4.78
CA GLU A 56 12.06 2.29 -5.61
C GLU A 56 11.74 3.08 -6.87
N ASP A 57 10.58 2.83 -7.49
CA ASP A 57 10.18 3.43 -8.78
C ASP A 57 8.85 4.19 -8.75
N ASP A 58 8.23 4.30 -7.57
CA ASP A 58 6.93 4.92 -7.32
C ASP A 58 5.75 4.26 -8.06
N SER A 59 5.94 3.05 -8.59
CA SER A 59 4.87 2.34 -9.29
C SER A 59 3.78 1.88 -8.31
N ARG A 60 2.54 1.87 -8.80
CA ARG A 60 1.35 1.47 -8.03
C ARG A 60 0.61 0.41 -8.82
N ARG A 61 0.75 -0.84 -8.40
CA ARG A 61 0.18 -2.01 -9.10
C ARG A 61 -1.03 -2.52 -8.36
N TRP A 62 -2.11 -2.79 -9.09
CA TRP A 62 -3.29 -3.43 -8.53
C TRP A 62 -3.00 -4.90 -8.23
N VAL A 63 -3.27 -5.36 -7.01
CA VAL A 63 -2.92 -6.72 -6.57
C VAL A 63 -4.14 -7.54 -6.15
N ALA A 64 -5.22 -6.88 -5.72
CA ALA A 64 -6.46 -7.55 -5.36
C ALA A 64 -7.67 -6.62 -5.49
N ARG A 65 -8.85 -7.19 -5.76
CA ARG A 65 -10.09 -6.42 -5.90
C ARG A 65 -10.64 -5.89 -4.57
N ASP A 66 -10.30 -6.55 -3.48
CA ASP A 66 -10.74 -6.24 -2.12
C ASP A 66 -9.81 -6.90 -1.08
N LEU A 67 -10.00 -6.57 0.19
CA LEU A 67 -9.20 -7.10 1.29
C LEU A 67 -9.37 -8.61 1.49
N HIS A 68 -10.52 -9.17 1.11
CA HIS A 68 -10.78 -10.60 1.23
C HIS A 68 -10.01 -11.38 0.16
N ASP A 69 -10.01 -10.91 -1.08
CA ASP A 69 -9.19 -11.43 -2.18
C ASP A 69 -7.70 -11.31 -1.86
N TYR A 70 -7.27 -10.17 -1.31
CA TYR A 70 -5.90 -10.00 -0.80
C TYR A 70 -5.51 -11.09 0.20
N LEU A 71 -6.31 -11.28 1.26
CA LEU A 71 -6.01 -12.29 2.29
C LEU A 71 -6.04 -13.71 1.72
N GLY A 72 -6.99 -13.99 0.82
CA GLY A 72 -7.09 -15.29 0.16
C GLY A 72 -5.83 -15.64 -0.63
N ARG A 73 -5.27 -14.67 -1.36
CA ARG A 73 -4.03 -14.87 -2.14
C ARG A 73 -2.80 -14.95 -1.23
N ALA A 74 -2.63 -13.99 -0.33
CA ALA A 74 -1.48 -13.90 0.56
C ALA A 74 -1.32 -15.16 1.43
N LEU A 75 -2.44 -15.75 1.89
CA LEU A 75 -2.41 -16.94 2.73
C LEU A 75 -2.30 -18.24 1.93
N ALA A 76 -2.67 -18.24 0.65
CA ALA A 76 -2.63 -19.44 -0.20
C ALA A 76 -1.23 -19.70 -0.78
N ASP A 77 -0.51 -18.66 -1.18
CA ASP A 77 0.77 -18.81 -1.89
C ASP A 77 1.97 -18.99 -0.96
N GLY A 78 1.84 -18.58 0.31
CA GLY A 78 2.81 -18.86 1.39
C GLY A 78 4.21 -18.25 1.23
N GLY A 79 4.49 -17.57 0.11
CA GLY A 79 5.73 -16.87 -0.19
C GLY A 79 5.56 -15.36 -0.19
N ASP A 80 6.66 -14.65 0.06
CA ASP A 80 6.69 -13.19 0.18
C ASP A 80 6.39 -12.46 -1.15
N ASP A 81 6.42 -13.16 -2.30
CA ASP A 81 6.28 -12.60 -3.65
C ASP A 81 4.90 -12.80 -4.31
N TRP A 82 3.88 -13.26 -3.57
CA TRP A 82 2.55 -13.60 -4.12
C TRP A 82 1.84 -12.48 -4.92
N TYR A 83 2.28 -11.22 -4.74
CA TYR A 83 1.73 -10.01 -5.35
C TYR A 83 2.47 -9.57 -6.63
N ARG A 84 3.50 -10.32 -7.04
CA ARG A 84 4.26 -10.10 -8.29
C ARG A 84 3.68 -10.88 -9.45
#